data_AF-A0A3G9IMC9-F1
#
_entry.id   AF-A0A3G9IMC9-F1
#
_cell.length_a   1.000
_cell.length_b   1.000
_cell.length_c   1.000
_cell.angle_alpha   90.00
_cell.angle_beta   90.00
_cell.angle_gamma   90.00
#
_symmetry.space_group_name_H-M   'P 1'
#
loop_
_entity.id
_entity.type
_entity.pdbx_description
1 polymer ?
#
loop_
_entity_poly.entity_id
_entity_poly.type
_entity_poly.pdbx_seq_one_letter_code
_entity_poly.pdbx_strand_id
1 'polypeptide(L)'
;MGENKKQGQHWSALCYHQYKDGSKCEQRGKVMDADFFNALYDRIIHIDPNILREIELHGSRYNDTQVIIEVKEQELKKQKRALDKLHESYEEDMITKQVFLERKAIRSRQIQKLEEELKDLRKVVVDEGNYPTVEQIYERIGEFRELWSASVTSEEKNRALKKLVERIVYNREGNRVELTVCYK
;
A
#
# COMPACT_ATOMS: atom_id res chain seq x y z
N MET A 1 2.66 23.62 54.36
CA MET A 1 2.88 22.37 53.62
C MET A 1 1.89 22.36 52.46
N GLY A 2 2.35 22.64 51.24
CA GLY A 2 1.50 22.63 50.05
C GLY A 2 1.73 21.33 49.30
N GLU A 3 0.72 20.47 49.25
CA GLU A 3 0.76 19.19 48.53
C GLU A 3 0.91 19.43 47.02
N ASN A 4 2.05 19.03 46.48
CA ASN A 4 2.28 18.93 45.03
C ASN A 4 1.39 17.80 44.47
N LYS A 5 0.23 18.14 43.93
CA LYS A 5 -0.51 17.24 43.03
C LYS A 5 0.28 17.11 41.73
N LYS A 6 0.93 15.95 41.52
CA LYS A 6 1.49 15.56 40.22
C LYS A 6 0.35 15.51 39.19
N GLN A 7 0.21 16.57 38.39
CA GLN A 7 -0.59 16.51 37.17
C GLN A 7 0.08 15.47 36.24
N GLY A 8 -0.74 14.58 35.68
CA GLY A 8 -0.29 13.40 34.94
C GLY A 8 0.71 13.72 33.84
N GLN A 9 1.62 12.79 33.55
CA GLN A 9 2.47 12.86 32.36
C GLN A 9 1.58 12.76 31.11
N HIS A 10 1.41 13.88 30.42
CA HIS A 10 0.75 13.91 29.12
C HIS A 10 1.80 13.69 28.01
N TRP A 11 1.50 12.82 27.05
CA TRP A 11 2.36 12.62 25.88
C TRP A 11 1.94 13.59 24.78
N SER A 12 2.89 14.14 24.03
CA SER A 12 2.62 15.07 22.93
C SER A 12 3.19 14.52 21.62
N ALA A 13 2.37 14.46 20.58
CA ALA A 13 2.85 14.09 19.24
C ALA A 13 3.48 15.33 18.60
N LEU A 14 4.81 15.41 18.56
CA LEU A 14 5.55 16.50 17.92
C LEU A 14 6.05 16.05 16.55
N CYS A 15 5.91 16.91 15.54
CA CYS A 15 6.55 16.68 14.25
C CYS A 15 8.04 17.04 14.38
N TYR A 16 8.91 16.05 14.14
CA TYR A 16 10.37 16.25 14.14
C TYR A 16 10.94 16.52 12.74
N HIS A 17 10.08 16.68 11.72
CA HIS A 17 10.51 16.89 10.35
C HIS A 17 11.08 18.30 10.14
N GLN A 18 12.21 18.36 9.47
CA GLN A 18 12.87 19.58 9.02
C GLN A 18 13.08 19.49 7.52
N TYR A 19 12.68 20.55 6.80
CA TYR A 19 12.85 20.65 5.37
C TYR A 19 14.32 20.86 5.00
N LYS A 20 14.66 20.63 3.73
CA LYS A 20 16.04 20.79 3.23
C LYS A 20 16.59 22.21 3.36
N ASP A 21 15.70 23.20 3.43
CA ASP A 21 16.03 24.61 3.65
C ASP A 21 16.24 24.96 5.14
N GLY A 22 16.12 23.97 6.04
CA GLY A 22 16.29 24.13 7.48
C GLY A 22 15.03 24.60 8.21
N SER A 23 13.93 24.87 7.51
CA SER A 23 12.66 25.22 8.14
C SER A 23 12.02 24.00 8.83
N LYS A 24 11.32 24.22 9.96
CA LYS A 24 10.60 23.15 10.68
C LYS A 24 9.19 23.01 10.12
N CYS A 25 8.66 21.79 10.17
CA CYS A 25 7.26 21.54 9.85
C CYS A 25 6.32 22.40 10.71
N GLU A 26 5.35 23.06 10.08
CA GLU A 26 4.38 23.94 10.74
C GLU A 26 3.28 23.17 11.50
N GLN A 27 3.21 21.85 11.30
CA GLN A 27 2.23 20.98 11.95
C GLN A 27 2.37 21.07 13.47
N ARG A 28 1.37 21.69 14.10
CA ARG A 28 1.29 21.79 15.56
C ARG A 28 0.92 20.44 16.15
N GLY A 29 1.65 20.02 17.17
CA GLY A 29 1.35 18.78 17.88
C GLY A 29 0.01 18.78 18.60
N LYS A 30 -0.45 17.59 18.97
CA LYS A 30 -1.64 17.36 19.78
C LYS A 30 -1.23 16.63 21.07
N VAL A 31 -1.79 17.07 22.19
CA VAL A 31 -1.70 16.35 23.46
C VAL A 31 -2.52 15.07 23.33
N MET A 32 -1.88 13.94 23.59
CA MET A 32 -2.49 12.62 23.59
C MET A 32 -3.06 12.36 24.98
N ASP A 33 -4.19 13.01 25.27
CA ASP A 33 -4.98 12.82 26.47
C ASP A 33 -5.92 11.60 26.35
N ALA A 34 -6.66 11.31 27.41
CA ALA A 34 -7.60 10.19 27.41
C ALA A 34 -8.66 10.34 26.30
N ASP A 35 -9.12 11.55 26.03
CA ASP A 35 -10.11 11.85 24.99
C ASP A 35 -9.55 11.55 23.59
N PHE A 36 -8.29 11.89 23.33
CA PHE A 36 -7.60 11.52 22.10
C PHE A 36 -7.55 10.00 21.91
N PHE A 37 -7.17 9.24 22.95
CA PHE A 37 -7.11 7.79 22.86
C PHE A 37 -8.49 7.15 22.71
N ASN A 38 -9.52 7.69 23.37
CA ASN A 38 -10.89 7.23 23.22
C ASN A 38 -11.40 7.51 21.80
N ALA A 39 -11.18 8.71 21.27
CA ALA A 39 -11.56 9.04 19.89
C ALA A 39 -10.82 8.18 18.86
N LEU A 40 -9.53 7.90 19.09
CA LEU A 40 -8.74 7.01 18.24
C LEU A 40 -9.27 5.57 18.33
N TYR A 41 -9.61 5.09 19.53
CA TYR A 41 -10.21 3.78 19.73
C TYR A 41 -11.56 3.67 19.02
N ASP A 42 -12.45 4.65 19.22
CA ASP A 42 -13.75 4.71 18.55
C ASP A 42 -13.59 4.71 17.03
N ARG A 43 -12.59 5.43 16.51
CA ARG A 43 -12.26 5.46 15.08
C ARG A 43 -11.75 4.12 14.53
N ILE A 44 -11.07 3.32 15.35
CA ILE A 44 -10.51 2.01 14.96
C ILE A 44 -11.57 0.91 15.06
N ILE A 45 -12.40 0.93 16.11
CA ILE A 45 -13.44 -0.11 16.30
C ILE A 45 -14.64 0.08 15.37
N HIS A 46 -14.96 1.33 15.01
CA HIS A 46 -15.95 1.63 14.00
C HIS A 46 -15.20 1.69 12.68
N ILE A 47 -15.18 0.58 11.94
CA ILE A 47 -14.68 0.56 10.58
C ILE A 47 -15.46 1.62 9.81
N ASP A 48 -14.83 2.76 9.54
CA ASP A 48 -15.43 3.79 8.72
C ASP A 48 -15.71 3.19 7.35
N PRO A 49 -16.91 3.37 6.78
CA PRO A 49 -17.19 3.08 5.38
C PRO A 49 -16.07 3.50 4.39
N ASN A 50 -15.33 4.56 4.70
CA ASN A 50 -14.16 5.01 3.93
C ASN A 50 -13.02 3.98 3.91
N ILE A 51 -12.76 3.27 5.02
CA ILE A 51 -11.72 2.23 5.10
C ILE A 51 -12.16 1.01 4.26
N LEU A 52 -13.42 0.59 4.38
CA LEU A 52 -13.98 -0.48 3.54
C LEU A 52 -13.84 -0.14 2.05
N ARG A 53 -14.21 1.09 1.69
CA ARG A 53 -14.09 1.58 0.32
C ARG A 53 -12.65 1.60 -0.18
N GLU A 54 -11.68 1.99 0.65
CA GLU A 54 -10.26 1.96 0.29
C GLU A 54 -9.77 0.54 0.00
N ILE A 55 -10.18 -0.44 0.82
CA ILE A 55 -9.84 -1.86 0.61
C ILE A 55 -10.46 -2.39 -0.68
N GLU A 56 -11.73 -2.12 -0.92
CA GLU A 56 -12.42 -2.51 -2.15
C GLU A 56 -11.77 -1.89 -3.39
N LEU A 57 -11.39 -0.60 -3.33
CA LEU A 57 -10.66 0.08 -4.39
C LEU A 57 -9.25 -0.49 -4.61
N HIS A 58 -8.58 -0.95 -3.56
CA HIS A 58 -7.31 -1.67 -3.68
C HIS A 58 -7.51 -3.04 -4.34
N GLY A 59 -8.51 -3.81 -3.92
CA GLY A 59 -8.85 -5.10 -4.52
C GLY A 59 -9.21 -4.99 -6.00
N SER A 60 -9.99 -3.97 -6.38
CA SER A 60 -10.32 -3.69 -7.79
C SER A 60 -9.06 -3.41 -8.61
N ARG A 61 -8.17 -2.53 -8.12
CA ARG A 61 -6.92 -2.21 -8.83
C ARG A 61 -6.01 -3.41 -8.98
N TYR A 62 -5.91 -4.25 -7.96
CA TYR A 62 -5.16 -5.50 -8.02
C TYR A 62 -5.69 -6.42 -9.12
N ASN A 63 -7.01 -6.60 -9.18
CA ASN A 63 -7.66 -7.42 -10.21
C ASN A 63 -7.44 -6.83 -11.62
N ASP A 64 -7.60 -5.51 -11.78
CA ASP A 64 -7.35 -4.84 -13.05
C ASP A 64 -5.91 -5.04 -13.52
N THR A 65 -4.94 -4.91 -12.61
CA THR A 65 -3.52 -5.14 -12.91
C THR A 65 -3.26 -6.60 -13.29
N GLN A 66 -3.89 -7.57 -12.64
CA GLN A 66 -3.77 -8.98 -13.04
C GLN A 66 -4.31 -9.24 -14.45
N VAL A 67 -5.46 -8.67 -14.81
CA VAL A 67 -6.02 -8.79 -16.16
C VAL A 67 -5.08 -8.18 -17.20
N ILE A 68 -4.47 -7.03 -16.90
CA ILE A 68 -3.47 -6.40 -17.79
C ILE A 68 -2.25 -7.30 -17.98
N ILE A 69 -1.75 -7.94 -16.90
CA ILE A 69 -0.65 -8.91 -16.97
C ILE A 69 -1.03 -10.06 -17.90
N GLU A 70 -2.21 -10.66 -17.73
CA GLU A 70 -2.65 -11.79 -18.54
C GLU A 70 -2.70 -11.42 -20.03
N VAL A 71 -3.29 -10.27 -20.37
CA VAL A 71 -3.35 -9.77 -21.75
C VAL A 71 -1.95 -9.59 -22.34
N LYS A 72 -1.02 -9.02 -21.57
CA LYS A 72 0.37 -8.82 -22.01
C LYS A 72 1.15 -10.12 -22.15
N GLU A 73 0.91 -11.11 -21.30
CA GLU A 73 1.51 -12.45 -21.42
C GLU A 73 1.03 -13.16 -22.68
N GLN A 74 -0.27 -13.04 -23.00
CA GLN A 74 -0.81 -13.56 -24.25
C GLN A 74 -0.18 -12.87 -25.47
N GLU A 75 0.01 -11.55 -25.42
CA GLU A 75 0.68 -10.81 -26.49
C GLU A 75 2.16 -11.22 -26.63
N LEU A 76 2.89 -11.36 -25.52
CA LEU A 76 4.26 -11.85 -25.50
C LEU A 76 4.37 -13.23 -26.16
N LYS A 77 3.44 -14.14 -25.84
CA LYS A 77 3.36 -15.47 -26.45
C LYS A 77 3.12 -15.40 -27.95
N LYS A 78 2.26 -14.49 -28.42
CA LYS A 78 2.03 -14.25 -29.86
C LYS A 78 3.31 -13.75 -30.54
N GLN A 79 4.03 -12.80 -29.94
CA GLN A 79 5.26 -12.27 -30.51
C GLN A 79 6.38 -13.33 -30.58
N LYS A 80 6.55 -14.14 -29.53
CA LYS A 80 7.49 -15.27 -29.52
C LYS A 80 7.17 -16.28 -30.62
N ARG A 81 5.91 -16.72 -30.71
CA ARG A 81 5.47 -17.64 -31.77
C ARG A 81 5.67 -17.06 -33.18
N ALA A 82 5.45 -15.76 -33.34
CA ALA A 82 5.64 -15.12 -34.64
C ALA A 82 7.13 -14.95 -35.00
N LEU A 83 8.02 -14.89 -34.00
CA LEU A 83 9.45 -14.97 -34.19
C LEU A 83 9.89 -16.39 -34.58
N ASP A 84 9.33 -17.43 -33.96
CA ASP A 84 9.60 -18.83 -34.32
C ASP A 84 9.23 -19.10 -35.78
N LYS A 85 8.01 -18.71 -36.18
CA LYS A 85 7.57 -18.79 -37.58
C LYS A 85 8.44 -18.01 -38.56
N LEU A 86 9.02 -16.89 -38.12
CA LEU A 86 9.96 -16.12 -38.94
C LEU A 86 11.27 -16.89 -39.17
N HIS A 87 11.71 -17.69 -38.20
CA HIS A 87 12.86 -18.59 -38.37
C HIS A 87 12.52 -19.71 -39.35
N GLU A 88 11.37 -20.37 -39.18
CA GLU A 88 10.89 -21.41 -40.12
C GLU A 88 10.86 -20.88 -41.57
N SER A 89 10.28 -19.70 -41.79
CA SER A 89 10.24 -19.09 -43.13
C SER A 89 11.62 -18.78 -43.72
N TYR A 90 12.62 -18.51 -42.88
CA TYR A 90 13.99 -18.29 -43.36
C TYR A 90 14.70 -19.61 -43.66
N GLU A 91 14.49 -20.65 -42.83
CA GLU A 91 15.04 -21.99 -43.05
C GLU A 91 14.46 -22.67 -44.29
N GLU A 92 13.20 -22.38 -44.62
CA GLU A 92 12.53 -22.84 -45.85
C GLU A 92 12.84 -21.97 -47.09
N ASP A 93 13.81 -21.04 -46.98
CA ASP A 93 14.21 -20.10 -48.05
C ASP A 93 13.05 -19.22 -48.60
N MET A 94 11.94 -19.09 -47.84
CA MET A 94 10.77 -18.30 -48.22
C MET A 94 11.02 -16.78 -48.13
N ILE A 95 12.02 -16.36 -47.36
CA ILE A 95 12.44 -14.97 -47.20
C ILE A 95 13.95 -14.83 -47.26
N THR A 96 14.43 -13.65 -47.68
CA THR A 96 15.86 -13.37 -47.71
C THR A 96 16.42 -13.11 -46.32
N LYS A 97 17.75 -13.29 -46.17
CA LYS A 97 18.49 -12.98 -44.94
C LYS A 97 18.27 -11.53 -44.48
N GLN A 98 18.20 -10.58 -45.41
CA GLN A 98 17.97 -9.18 -45.08
C GLN A 98 16.60 -8.98 -44.44
N VAL A 99 15.54 -9.52 -45.06
CA VAL A 99 14.16 -9.44 -44.54
C VAL A 99 14.05 -10.12 -43.17
N PHE A 100 14.71 -11.26 -43.00
CA PHE A 100 14.77 -11.96 -41.72
C PHE A 100 15.39 -11.10 -40.62
N LEU A 101 16.57 -10.50 -40.87
CA LEU A 101 17.26 -9.68 -39.87
C LEU A 101 16.46 -8.44 -39.48
N GLU A 102 15.87 -7.74 -40.45
CA GLU A 102 15.03 -6.56 -40.20
C GLU A 102 13.82 -6.90 -39.34
N ARG A 103 13.07 -7.95 -39.72
CA ARG A 103 11.87 -8.39 -38.98
C ARG A 103 12.21 -8.96 -37.61
N LYS A 104 13.32 -9.69 -37.49
CA LYS A 104 13.82 -10.23 -36.22
C LYS A 104 14.11 -9.10 -35.25
N ALA A 105 14.81 -8.04 -35.69
CA ALA A 105 15.12 -6.89 -34.83
C ALA A 105 13.85 -6.22 -34.29
N ILE A 106 12.82 -6.04 -35.12
CA ILE A 106 11.53 -5.47 -34.70
C ILE A 106 10.87 -6.36 -33.64
N ARG A 107 10.74 -7.66 -33.91
CA ARG A 107 10.09 -8.61 -32.99
C ARG A 107 10.85 -8.75 -31.68
N SER A 108 12.17 -8.85 -31.73
CA SER A 108 13.02 -8.92 -30.53
C SER A 108 12.84 -7.67 -29.66
N ARG A 109 12.77 -6.48 -30.25
CA ARG A 109 12.50 -5.24 -29.50
C ARG A 109 11.11 -5.23 -28.85
N GLN A 110 10.08 -5.71 -29.55
CA GLN A 110 8.73 -5.81 -29.01
C GLN A 110 8.65 -6.82 -27.85
N ILE A 111 9.32 -7.98 -27.99
CA ILE A 111 9.43 -8.99 -26.93
C ILE A 111 10.10 -8.40 -25.70
N GLN A 112 11.27 -7.76 -25.86
CA GLN A 112 11.99 -7.15 -24.75
C GLN A 112 11.14 -6.12 -24.02
N LYS A 113 10.46 -5.23 -24.77
CA LYS A 113 9.57 -4.23 -24.19
C LYS A 113 8.44 -4.86 -23.37
N LEU A 114 7.80 -5.91 -23.90
CA LEU A 114 6.73 -6.62 -23.18
C LEU A 114 7.27 -7.32 -21.92
N GLU A 115 8.47 -7.89 -21.96
CA GLU A 115 9.11 -8.53 -20.81
C GLU A 115 9.46 -7.52 -19.71
N GLU A 116 9.95 -6.33 -20.06
CA GLU A 116 10.20 -5.23 -19.13
C GLU A 116 8.90 -4.71 -18.51
N GLU A 117 7.87 -4.44 -19.33
CA GLU A 117 6.55 -4.01 -18.83
C GLU A 117 5.91 -5.04 -17.89
N LEU A 118 6.01 -6.34 -18.22
CA LEU A 118 5.51 -7.42 -17.37
C LEU A 118 6.29 -7.52 -16.05
N LYS A 119 7.60 -7.28 -16.07
CA LYS A 119 8.41 -7.25 -14.85
C LYS A 119 7.95 -6.13 -13.91
N ASP A 120 7.71 -4.94 -14.45
CA ASP A 120 7.26 -3.80 -13.66
C ASP A 120 5.84 -4.01 -13.10
N LEU A 121 4.92 -4.53 -13.92
CA LEU A 121 3.56 -4.85 -13.47
C LEU A 121 3.53 -5.94 -12.40
N ARG A 122 4.35 -6.99 -12.53
CA ARG A 122 4.47 -8.04 -11.50
C ARG A 122 4.98 -7.49 -10.18
N LYS A 123 5.88 -6.50 -10.21
CA LYS A 123 6.32 -5.82 -8.99
C LYS A 123 5.17 -5.08 -8.32
N VAL A 124 4.35 -4.36 -9.10
CA VAL A 124 3.15 -3.68 -8.60
C VAL A 124 2.17 -4.67 -7.95
N VAL A 125 1.92 -5.83 -8.58
CA VAL A 125 1.04 -6.88 -8.03
C VAL A 125 1.57 -7.46 -6.73
N VAL A 126 2.90 -7.63 -6.58
CA VAL A 126 3.49 -8.08 -5.32
C VAL A 126 3.27 -7.05 -4.21
N ASP A 127 3.45 -5.76 -4.53
CA ASP A 127 3.23 -4.67 -3.58
C ASP A 127 1.74 -4.53 -3.21
N GLU A 128 0.82 -4.74 -4.16
CA GLU A 128 -0.64 -4.66 -3.95
C GLU A 128 -1.25 -5.92 -3.31
N GLY A 129 -0.71 -7.11 -3.60
CA GLY A 129 -1.21 -8.39 -3.07
C GLY A 129 -0.93 -8.61 -1.59
N ASN A 130 -0.10 -7.75 -1.00
CA ASN A 130 0.17 -7.72 0.45
C ASN A 130 -0.86 -6.89 1.24
N TYR A 131 -1.84 -6.29 0.54
CA TYR A 131 -2.91 -5.53 1.17
C TYR A 131 -3.97 -6.47 1.76
N PRO A 132 -4.40 -6.26 3.01
CA PRO A 132 -5.36 -7.16 3.67
C PRO A 132 -6.75 -7.09 3.02
N THR A 133 -7.46 -8.22 2.98
CA THR A 133 -8.86 -8.26 2.55
C THR A 133 -9.80 -7.67 3.60
N VAL A 134 -11.04 -7.38 3.20
CA VAL A 134 -12.09 -6.90 4.11
C VAL A 134 -12.30 -7.89 5.26
N GLU A 135 -12.36 -9.18 4.97
CA GLU A 135 -12.54 -10.25 5.97
C GLU A 135 -11.36 -10.31 6.95
N GLN A 136 -10.13 -10.21 6.45
CA GLN A 136 -8.93 -10.20 7.30
C GLN A 136 -8.90 -9.00 8.23
N ILE A 137 -9.38 -7.83 7.78
CA ILE A 137 -9.50 -6.66 8.65
C ILE A 137 -10.57 -6.87 9.71
N TYR A 138 -11.74 -7.43 9.36
CA TYR A 138 -12.76 -7.77 10.34
C TYR A 138 -12.25 -8.73 11.43
N GLU A 139 -11.51 -9.77 11.04
CA GLU A 139 -10.91 -10.72 11.97
C GLU A 139 -9.90 -10.04 12.91
N ARG A 140 -8.95 -9.29 12.34
CA ARG A 140 -7.93 -8.53 13.12
C ARG A 140 -8.56 -7.50 14.06
N ILE A 141 -9.69 -6.90 13.68
CA ILE A 141 -10.45 -5.97 14.54
C ILE A 141 -11.15 -6.72 15.66
N GLY A 142 -11.68 -7.92 15.40
CA GLY A 142 -12.20 -8.81 16.44
C GLY A 142 -11.15 -9.10 17.51
N GLU A 143 -9.97 -9.55 17.08
CA GLU A 143 -8.82 -9.79 17.98
C GLU A 143 -8.40 -8.53 18.72
N PHE A 144 -8.39 -7.38 18.03
CA PHE A 144 -8.06 -6.10 18.66
C PHE A 144 -9.07 -5.73 19.74
N ARG A 145 -10.38 -5.94 19.53
CA ARG A 145 -11.42 -5.65 20.53
C ARG A 145 -11.23 -6.49 21.79
N GLU A 146 -10.94 -7.78 21.63
CA GLU A 146 -10.65 -8.68 22.76
C GLU A 146 -9.40 -8.21 23.51
N LEU A 147 -8.28 -8.01 22.82
CA LEU A 147 -7.03 -7.55 23.44
C LEU A 147 -7.19 -6.18 24.11
N TRP A 148 -7.90 -5.24 23.49
CA TRP A 148 -8.12 -3.91 24.04
C TRP A 148 -8.99 -3.94 25.29
N SER A 149 -10.07 -4.73 25.28
CA SER A 149 -10.96 -4.88 26.44
C SER A 149 -10.26 -5.53 27.64
N ALA A 150 -9.33 -6.46 27.39
CA ALA A 150 -8.52 -7.10 28.42
C ALA A 150 -7.34 -6.25 28.92
N SER A 151 -6.98 -5.18 28.18
CA SER A 151 -5.82 -4.34 28.50
C SER A 151 -6.12 -3.36 29.64
N VAL A 152 -5.35 -3.45 30.73
CA VAL A 152 -5.51 -2.59 31.92
C VAL A 152 -4.54 -1.40 31.86
N THR A 153 -3.39 -1.58 31.21
CA THR A 153 -2.33 -0.57 31.14
C THR A 153 -2.24 0.10 29.76
N SER A 154 -1.68 1.31 29.71
CA SER A 154 -1.42 2.03 28.45
C SER A 154 -0.44 1.29 27.54
N GLU A 155 0.48 0.51 28.12
CA GLU A 155 1.45 -0.28 27.37
C GLU A 155 0.80 -1.47 26.65
N GLU A 156 -0.12 -2.16 27.30
CA GLU A 156 -0.91 -3.25 26.71
C GLU A 156 -1.79 -2.75 25.57
N LYS A 157 -2.46 -1.61 25.79
CA LYS A 157 -3.26 -0.92 24.76
C LYS A 157 -2.42 -0.54 23.54
N ASN A 158 -1.20 -0.04 23.75
CA ASN A 158 -0.27 0.28 22.66
C ASN A 158 0.22 -0.97 21.91
N ARG A 159 0.45 -2.09 22.62
CA ARG A 159 0.78 -3.37 21.98
C ARG A 159 -0.35 -3.88 21.11
N ALA A 160 -1.59 -3.77 21.57
CA ALA A 160 -2.77 -4.13 20.78
C ALA A 160 -2.88 -3.27 19.51
N LEU A 161 -2.70 -1.94 19.62
CA LEU A 161 -2.72 -1.02 18.47
C LEU A 161 -1.68 -1.37 17.42
N LYS A 162 -0.45 -1.67 17.83
CA LYS A 162 0.66 -1.99 16.90
C LYS A 162 0.47 -3.29 16.11
N LYS A 163 -0.44 -4.17 16.52
CA LYS A 163 -0.80 -5.37 15.76
C LYS A 163 -1.69 -5.06 14.57
N LEU A 164 -2.59 -4.09 14.71
CA LEU A 164 -3.61 -3.74 13.71
C LEU A 164 -3.20 -2.53 12.85
N VAL A 165 -2.53 -1.55 13.45
CA VAL A 165 -2.21 -0.26 12.81
C VAL A 165 -0.75 -0.25 12.39
N GLU A 166 -0.51 0.07 11.12
CA GLU A 166 0.83 0.28 10.57
C GLU A 166 1.35 1.66 10.94
N ARG A 167 0.54 2.68 10.63
CA ARG A 167 0.84 4.09 10.94
C ARG A 167 -0.44 4.90 11.03
N ILE A 168 -0.35 6.03 11.72
CA ILE A 168 -1.42 7.04 11.76
C ILE A 168 -0.86 8.30 11.15
N VAL A 169 -1.51 8.77 10.08
CA VAL A 169 -1.16 10.05 9.44
C VAL A 169 -1.97 11.14 10.11
N TYR A 170 -1.24 12.13 10.63
CA TYR A 170 -1.82 13.32 11.26
C TYR A 170 -1.70 14.49 10.30
N ASN A 171 -2.82 15.16 10.02
CA ASN A 171 -2.85 16.43 9.30
C ASN A 171 -3.70 17.44 10.05
N ARG A 172 -3.14 18.62 10.35
CA ARG A 172 -3.85 19.73 10.96
C ARG A 172 -3.93 20.93 10.01
N GLU A 173 -5.16 21.36 9.77
CA GLU A 173 -5.48 22.58 9.03
C GLU A 173 -6.24 23.54 9.96
N GLY A 174 -5.51 24.50 10.55
CA GLY A 174 -6.05 25.43 11.54
C GLY A 174 -6.56 24.72 12.81
N ASN A 175 -7.88 24.69 13.00
CA ASN A 175 -8.55 23.98 14.10
C ASN A 175 -9.04 22.58 13.72
N ARG A 176 -9.01 22.23 12.44
CA ARG A 176 -9.39 20.90 11.96
C ARG A 176 -8.20 19.97 12.09
N VAL A 177 -8.41 18.82 12.72
CA VAL A 177 -7.42 17.75 12.85
C VAL A 177 -7.98 16.52 12.18
N GLU A 178 -7.22 15.97 11.24
CA GLU A 178 -7.54 14.73 10.55
C GLU A 178 -6.53 13.65 10.94
N LEU A 179 -7.07 12.48 11.25
CA LEU A 179 -6.32 11.27 11.57
C LEU A 179 -6.71 10.20 10.56
N THR A 180 -5.77 9.80 9.71
CA THR A 180 -5.93 8.68 8.79
C THR A 180 -5.17 7.49 9.35
N VAL A 181 -5.90 6.41 9.64
CA VAL A 181 -5.31 5.17 10.15
C VAL A 181 -4.96 4.28 8.96
N CYS A 182 -3.68 3.94 8.81
CA CYS A 182 -3.23 2.92 7.87
C CYS A 182 -3.14 1.59 8.61
N TYR A 183 -3.95 0.63 8.20
CA TYR A 183 -3.96 -0.72 8.74
C TYR A 183 -2.82 -1.55 8.12
N LYS A 184 -2.27 -2.49 8.90
CA LYS A 184 -1.38 -3.55 8.39
C LYS A 184 -2.21 -4.64 7.73
#